data_AF-A0A441TYW0-F1
#
_entry.id   AF-A0A441TYW0-F1
#
_cell.length_a   1.000
_cell.length_b   1.000
_cell.length_c   1.000
_cell.angle_alpha   90.00
_cell.angle_beta   90.00
_cell.angle_gamma   90.00
#
_symmetry.space_group_name_H-M   'P 1'
#
loop_
_entity.id
_entity.type
_entity.pdbx_description
1 polymer ?
#
loop_
_entity_poly.entity_id
_entity_poly.type
_entity_poly.pdbx_seq_one_letter_code
_entity_poly.pdbx_strand_id
1 'polypeptide(L)' 'MSKVDRFPDLMRAFFYEWLVEQRNASIHTVRSYRDTWRLLLRFVAQRTGKKVATITLTD' A
#
# COMPACT_ATOMS: atom_id res chain seq x y z
N MET A 1 -8.61 -0.92 -23.49
CA MET A 1 -9.19 -1.09 -22.14
C MET A 1 -8.07 -0.87 -21.14
N SER A 2 -8.07 0.25 -20.40
CA SER A 2 -7.08 0.47 -19.35
C SER A 2 -7.22 -0.64 -18.32
N LYS A 3 -6.16 -1.41 -18.10
CA LYS A 3 -6.09 -2.43 -17.06
C LYS A 3 -6.36 -1.71 -15.73
N VAL A 4 -7.51 -1.95 -15.10
CA VAL A 4 -7.80 -1.39 -13.77
C VAL A 4 -6.70 -1.89 -12.85
N ASP A 5 -5.89 -0.96 -12.35
CA ASP A 5 -4.81 -1.30 -11.45
C ASP A 5 -5.39 -1.74 -10.10
N ARG A 6 -5.08 -2.97 -9.71
CA ARG A 6 -5.62 -3.60 -8.49
C ARG A 6 -4.87 -3.18 -7.23
N PHE A 7 -3.80 -2.41 -7.37
CA PHE A 7 -2.92 -2.08 -6.26
C PHE A 7 -3.63 -1.36 -5.09
N PRO A 8 -4.51 -0.36 -5.31
CA PRO A 8 -5.23 0.28 -4.21
C PRO A 8 -6.14 -0.69 -3.43
N ASP A 9 -6.80 -1.61 -4.14
CA ASP A 9 -7.69 -2.61 -3.52
C ASP A 9 -6.88 -3.63 -2.70
N LEU A 10 -5.74 -4.07 -3.22
CA LEU A 10 -4.83 -4.97 -2.50
C LEU A 10 -4.24 -4.30 -1.26
N MET A 11 -3.90 -3.01 -1.32
CA MET A 11 -3.45 -2.27 -0.15
C MET A 11 -4.55 -2.18 0.91
N ARG A 12 -5.81 -1.92 0.52
CA ARG A 12 -6.94 -1.94 1.44
C ARG A 12 -7.09 -3.30 2.11
N ALA A 13 -7.15 -4.39 1.32
CA ALA A 13 -7.30 -5.74 1.83
C ALA A 13 -6.14 -6.12 2.77
N PHE A 14 -4.91 -5.72 2.46
CA PHE A 14 -3.75 -5.94 3.32
C PHE A 14 -3.92 -5.30 4.71
N PHE A 15 -4.39 -4.05 4.78
CA PHE A 15 -4.52 -3.34 6.05
C PHE A 15 -5.75 -3.76 6.86
N TYR A 16 -6.91 -3.92 6.22
CA TYR A 16 -8.17 -4.19 6.92
C TYR A 16 -8.40 -5.69 7.09
N GLU A 17 -8.43 -6.44 6.00
CA GLU A 17 -8.74 -7.88 6.06
C GLU A 17 -7.56 -8.66 6.63
N TRP A 18 -6.36 -8.47 6.09
CA TRP A 18 -5.24 -9.31 6.50
C TRP A 18 -4.65 -8.89 7.85
N LEU A 19 -4.21 -7.63 8.00
CA LEU A 19 -3.56 -7.18 9.23
C LEU A 19 -4.52 -7.14 10.43
N VAL A 20 -5.71 -6.55 10.26
CA VAL A 20 -6.65 -6.36 11.37
C VAL A 20 -7.49 -7.62 11.60
N GLU A 21 -8.22 -8.11 10.60
CA GLU A 21 -9.16 -9.21 10.83
C GLU A 21 -8.48 -10.57 10.96
N GLN A 22 -7.60 -10.94 10.01
CA GLN A 22 -7.02 -12.29 9.97
C GLN A 22 -5.83 -12.45 10.94
N ARG A 23 -4.99 -11.42 11.07
CA ARG A 23 -3.80 -11.46 11.92
C ARG A 23 -4.03 -10.91 13.32
N ASN A 24 -5.16 -10.22 13.56
CA ASN A 24 -5.45 -9.51 14.80
C ASN A 24 -4.26 -8.67 15.29
N ALA A 25 -3.61 -7.97 14.35
CA ALA A 25 -2.41 -7.21 14.64
C ALA A 25 -2.74 -6.03 15.56
N SER A 26 -1.84 -5.73 16.50
CA SER A 26 -2.02 -4.59 17.39
C SER A 26 -2.10 -3.27 16.60
N ILE A 27 -2.77 -2.27 17.16
CA ILE A 27 -2.84 -0.93 16.57
C ILE A 27 -1.45 -0.33 16.30
N HIS A 28 -0.46 -0.64 17.13
CA HIS A 28 0.92 -0.18 16.95
C HIS A 28 1.59 -0.87 15.75
N THR A 29 1.32 -2.15 15.56
CA THR A 29 1.78 -2.91 14.38
C THR A 29 1.15 -2.34 13.11
N VAL A 30 -0.16 -2.11 13.07
CA VAL A 30 -0.86 -1.53 11.90
C VAL A 30 -0.29 -0.15 11.55
N ARG A 31 -0.06 0.71 12.56
CA ARG A 31 0.56 2.03 12.37
C ARG A 31 1.99 1.93 11.83
N SER A 32 2.80 1.01 12.35
CA SER A 32 4.15 0.77 11.84
C SER A 32 4.13 0.38 10.36
N TYR A 33 3.26 -0.56 9.95
CA TYR A 33 3.11 -0.92 8.54
C TYR A 33 2.67 0.27 7.67
N ARG A 34 1.70 1.08 8.14
CA ARG A 34 1.26 2.28 7.42
C ARG A 34 2.41 3.25 7.18
N ASP A 35 3.23 3.47 8.19
CA ASP A 35 4.36 4.38 8.11
C ASP A 35 5.44 3.82 7.16
N THR A 36 5.71 2.50 7.18
CA THR A 36 6.58 1.81 6.22
C THR A 36 6.07 1.97 4.79
N TRP A 37 4.78 1.70 4.53
CA TRP A 37 4.19 1.85 3.20
C TRP A 37 4.27 3.30 2.70
N ARG A 38 4.10 4.29 3.58
CA ARG A 38 4.26 5.70 3.23
C ARG A 38 5.68 6.03 2.77
N LEU A 39 6.70 5.47 3.42
CA LEU A 39 8.10 5.64 3.01
C LEU A 39 8.37 4.95 1.68
N LEU A 40 7.94 3.69 1.53
CA LEU A 40 8.11 2.91 0.31
C LEU A 40 7.48 3.58 -0.91
N LEU A 41 6.22 4.00 -0.81
CA LEU A 41 5.50 4.63 -1.93
C LEU A 41 6.14 5.96 -2.35
N ARG A 42 6.65 6.75 -1.40
CA ARG A 42 7.39 7.97 -1.72
C ARG A 42 8.71 7.67 -2.42
N PHE A 43 9.42 6.64 -1.96
CA PHE A 43 10.65 6.18 -2.61
C PHE A 43 10.40 5.74 -4.05
N VAL A 44 9.39 4.88 -4.28
CA VAL A 44 9.02 4.41 -5.62
C VAL A 44 8.61 5.58 -6.53
N ALA A 45 7.79 6.52 -6.02
CA ALA A 45 7.41 7.73 -6.75
C ALA A 45 8.64 8.53 -7.21
N GLN A 46 9.62 8.73 -6.31
CA GLN A 46 10.87 9.42 -6.65
C GLN A 46 11.68 8.66 -7.70
N ARG A 47 11.79 7.33 -7.57
CA ARG A 47 12.58 6.48 -8.48
C ARG A 47 11.98 6.36 -9.87
N THR A 48 10.66 6.42 -9.98
CA THR A 48 9.91 6.27 -11.24
C THR A 48 9.51 7.62 -11.86
N GLY A 49 9.69 8.73 -11.15
CA GLY A 49 9.24 10.05 -11.59
C GLY A 49 7.71 10.21 -11.60
N LYS A 50 6.98 9.34 -10.90
CA LYS A 50 5.51 9.33 -10.86
C LYS A 50 4.97 10.00 -9.60
N LYS A 51 3.69 10.39 -9.63
CA LYS A 51 2.98 10.79 -8.40
C LYS A 51 2.65 9.54 -7.59
N VAL A 52 2.65 9.64 -6.25
CA VAL A 52 2.28 8.50 -5.38
C VAL A 52 0.91 7.94 -5.73
N ALA A 53 -0.07 8.81 -6.04
CA ALA A 53 -1.43 8.41 -6.41
C ALA A 53 -1.54 7.67 -7.76
N THR A 54 -0.47 7.62 -8.55
CA THR A 54 -0.43 6.95 -9.86
C THR A 54 0.53 5.76 -9.87
N ILE A 55 1.06 5.35 -8.71
CA ILE A 55 1.85 4.12 -8.57
C ILE A 55 0.93 2.93 -8.80
N THR A 56 1.41 1.99 -9.60
CA THR A 56 0.73 0.74 -9.94
C THR A 56 1.46 -0.48 -9.39
N LEU A 57 0.83 -1.66 -9.44
CA LEU A 57 1.48 -2.89 -8.98
C LEU A 57 2.76 -3.25 -9.78
N THR A 58 2.93 -2.69 -10.97
CA THR A 58 4.09 -2.95 -11.85
C THR A 58 5.21 -1.90 -11.76
N ASP A 59 5.05 -0.89 -10.90
CA ASP A 59 6.09 0.12 -10.61
C ASP A 59 7.10 -0.36 -9.57
#